data_AF-A0A3B8NNG6-F1
#
_entry.id   AF-A0A3B8NNG6-F1
#
_cell.length_a   1.000
_cell.length_b   1.000
_cell.length_c   1.000
_cell.angle_alpha   90.00
_cell.angle_beta   90.00
_cell.angle_gamma   90.00
#
_symmetry.space_group_name_H-M   'P 1'
#
loop_
_entity.id
_entity.type
_entity.pdbx_description
1 polymer ?
#
loop_
_entity_poly.entity_id
_entity_poly.type
_entity_poly.pdbx_seq_one_letter_code
_entity_poly.pdbx_strand_id
1 'polypeptide(L)'
;IGRSVHSSSAALAAEKEGADFLVVGTMYASSSHPGEEPAGPGLMRDISGTCRLPLIGIGGVTPENAGELVEAGASGVAVITNILAAPDPKAASAKLKEFLINSWNA
;
A
#
# COMPACT_ATOMS: atom_id res chain seq x y z
N ILE A 1 3.07 15.85 -6.31
CA ILE A 1 4.09 15.27 -5.42
C ILE A 1 3.40 14.28 -4.48
N GLY A 2 4.00 13.11 -4.19
CA GLY A 2 3.43 12.12 -3.26
C GLY A 2 3.82 12.39 -1.80
N ARG A 3 2.98 11.99 -0.84
CA ARG A 3 3.22 12.17 0.60
C ARG A 3 3.03 10.86 1.37
N SER A 4 3.96 10.53 2.25
CA SER A 4 3.82 9.40 3.18
C SER A 4 2.94 9.79 4.37
N VAL A 5 2.00 8.92 4.74
CA VAL A 5 1.05 9.16 5.83
C VAL A 5 0.84 7.89 6.66
N HIS A 6 0.57 8.10 7.95
CA HIS A 6 0.38 7.04 8.96
C HIS A 6 -0.91 7.22 9.76
N SER A 7 -1.78 8.14 9.34
CA SER A 7 -3.07 8.42 9.99
C SER A 7 -4.04 9.14 9.04
N SER A 8 -5.35 9.04 9.29
CA SER A 8 -6.37 9.76 8.52
C SER A 8 -6.26 11.27 8.63
N SER A 9 -5.82 11.79 9.79
CA SER A 9 -5.57 13.23 9.96
C SER A 9 -4.42 13.73 9.08
N ALA A 10 -3.34 12.96 8.99
CA ALA A 10 -2.21 13.28 8.10
C ALA A 10 -2.60 13.17 6.63
N ALA A 11 -3.43 12.19 6.26
CA ALA A 11 -3.96 12.05 4.91
C ALA A 11 -4.78 13.27 4.48
N LEU A 12 -5.71 13.73 5.31
CA LEU A 12 -6.52 14.91 5.04
C LEU A 12 -5.70 16.20 5.00
N ALA A 13 -4.66 16.31 5.83
CA ALA A 13 -3.73 17.43 5.77
C ALA A 13 -2.96 17.43 4.44
N ALA A 14 -2.41 16.29 4.03
CA ALA A 14 -1.68 16.15 2.77
C ALA A 14 -2.56 16.43 1.54
N GLU A 15 -3.83 16.03 1.57
CA GLU A 15 -4.80 16.39 0.52
C GLU A 15 -5.00 17.90 0.42
N LYS A 16 -5.19 18.59 1.56
CA LYS A 16 -5.32 20.06 1.58
C LYS A 16 -4.05 20.78 1.15
N GLU A 17 -2.89 20.20 1.42
CA GLU A 17 -1.58 20.70 0.97
C GLU A 17 -1.34 20.48 -0.53
N GLY A 18 -2.24 19.79 -1.24
CA GLY A 18 -2.15 19.56 -2.69
C GLY A 18 -1.25 18.39 -3.07
N ALA A 19 -1.20 17.33 -2.26
CA ALA A 19 -0.55 16.08 -2.66
C ALA A 19 -1.26 15.45 -3.88
N ASP A 20 -0.51 14.80 -4.77
CA ASP A 20 -1.08 14.10 -5.93
C ASP A 20 -1.55 12.68 -5.58
N PHE A 21 -0.90 12.05 -4.60
CA PHE A 21 -1.20 10.71 -4.10
C PHE A 21 -0.59 10.51 -2.71
N LEU A 22 -1.10 9.53 -1.98
CA LEU A 22 -0.63 9.20 -0.64
C LEU A 22 0.03 7.82 -0.61
N VAL A 23 1.14 7.71 0.11
CA VAL A 23 1.79 6.46 0.44
C VAL A 23 1.41 6.11 1.87
N VAL A 24 0.63 5.04 2.04
CA VAL A 24 0.04 4.66 3.33
C VAL A 24 0.80 3.45 3.87
N GLY A 25 1.39 3.60 5.06
CA GLY A 25 2.18 2.54 5.68
C GLY A 25 2.18 2.61 7.20
N THR A 26 2.74 1.61 7.90
CA THR A 26 3.19 0.31 7.36
C THR A 26 2.00 -0.67 7.37
N MET A 27 1.72 -1.35 6.25
CA MET A 27 0.55 -2.24 6.13
C MET A 27 0.74 -3.58 6.84
N TYR A 28 1.92 -4.18 6.71
CA TYR A 28 2.24 -5.47 7.31
C TYR A 28 3.65 -5.48 7.89
N ALA A 29 3.94 -6.44 8.77
CA ALA A 29 5.28 -6.59 9.34
C ALA A 29 6.31 -6.85 8.22
N SER A 30 7.49 -6.26 8.35
CA SER A 30 8.54 -6.39 7.35
C SER A 30 9.92 -6.55 7.97
N SER A 31 10.82 -7.26 7.28
CA SER A 31 12.22 -7.39 7.69
C SER A 31 13.02 -6.09 7.56
N SER A 32 12.56 -5.14 6.75
CA SER A 32 13.18 -3.82 6.58
C SER A 32 12.93 -2.89 7.77
N HIS A 33 11.89 -3.14 8.57
CA HIS A 33 11.52 -2.37 9.76
C HIS A 33 11.04 -3.31 10.87
N PRO A 34 11.95 -4.07 11.52
CA PRO A 34 11.58 -5.04 12.54
C PRO A 34 11.10 -4.33 13.83
N GLY A 35 9.99 -4.81 14.40
CA GLY A 35 9.47 -4.36 15.70
C GLY A 35 8.46 -3.21 15.65
N GLU A 36 8.15 -2.69 14.46
CA GLU A 36 7.02 -1.76 14.28
C GLU A 36 5.71 -2.53 14.19
N GLU A 37 4.72 -2.11 14.99
CA GLU A 37 3.36 -2.63 14.89
C GLU A 37 2.71 -2.08 13.60
N PRO A 38 2.29 -2.94 12.66
CA PRO A 38 1.70 -2.47 11.41
C PRO A 38 0.35 -1.80 11.66
N ALA A 39 0.11 -0.68 10.97
CA ALA A 39 -1.20 -0.01 10.99
C ALA A 39 -2.30 -0.87 10.35
N GLY A 40 -1.91 -1.74 9.42
CA GLY A 40 -2.81 -2.69 8.79
C GLY A 40 -3.73 -2.07 7.74
N PRO A 41 -4.50 -2.91 7.03
CA PRO A 41 -5.50 -2.48 6.05
C PRO A 41 -6.67 -1.67 6.65
N GLY A 42 -6.85 -1.69 7.97
CA GLY A 42 -7.80 -0.84 8.67
C GLY A 42 -7.53 0.66 8.42
N LEU A 43 -6.26 1.08 8.52
CA LEU A 43 -5.87 2.47 8.23
C LEU A 43 -6.15 2.84 6.77
N MET A 44 -5.89 1.92 5.83
CA MET A 44 -6.20 2.14 4.42
C MET A 44 -7.70 2.38 4.22
N ARG A 45 -8.54 1.56 4.88
CA ARG A 45 -10.00 1.69 4.84
C ARG A 45 -10.47 3.03 5.41
N ASP A 46 -9.93 3.45 6.55
CA ASP A 46 -10.28 4.72 7.18
C ASP A 46 -9.91 5.92 6.30
N ILE A 47 -8.73 5.89 5.66
CA ILE A 47 -8.28 6.95 4.75
C ILE A 47 -9.14 6.95 3.49
N SER A 48 -9.38 5.81 2.87
CA SER A 48 -10.17 5.73 1.62
C SER A 48 -11.62 6.23 1.80
N GLY A 49 -12.18 6.10 3.01
CA GLY A 49 -13.51 6.61 3.33
C GLY A 49 -13.58 8.14 3.46
N THR A 50 -12.44 8.83 3.56
CA THR A 50 -12.39 10.28 3.86
C THR A 50 -11.56 11.10 2.89
N CYS A 51 -10.52 10.52 2.28
CA CYS A 51 -9.61 11.15 1.33
C CYS A 51 -9.92 10.67 -0.09
N ARG A 52 -9.83 11.57 -1.07
CA ARG A 52 -10.13 11.29 -2.49
C ARG A 52 -8.88 11.06 -3.34
N LEU A 53 -7.69 11.26 -2.77
CA LEU A 53 -6.43 11.03 -3.47
C LEU A 53 -6.16 9.54 -3.68
N PRO A 54 -5.46 9.16 -4.75
CA PRO A 54 -4.99 7.79 -4.93
C PRO A 54 -4.12 7.33 -3.75
N LEU A 55 -4.38 6.12 -3.26
CA LEU A 55 -3.70 5.55 -2.09
C LEU A 55 -2.80 4.39 -2.51
N ILE A 56 -1.53 4.45 -2.13
CA ILE A 56 -0.53 3.41 -2.39
C ILE A 56 -0.14 2.75 -1.06
N GLY A 57 -0.52 1.49 -0.86
CA GLY A 57 -0.15 0.75 0.35
C GLY A 57 1.31 0.33 0.33
N ILE A 58 2.05 0.55 1.42
CA ILE A 58 3.45 0.16 1.56
C ILE A 58 3.73 -0.55 2.89
N GLY A 59 4.72 -1.45 2.86
CA GLY A 59 5.25 -2.12 4.05
C GLY A 59 4.74 -3.55 4.18
N GLY A 60 5.65 -4.51 4.01
CA GLY A 60 5.34 -5.94 4.14
C GLY A 60 4.36 -6.51 3.11
N VAL A 61 4.11 -5.79 2.01
CA VAL A 61 3.17 -6.23 0.97
C VAL A 61 3.75 -7.38 0.13
N THR A 62 2.94 -8.39 -0.11
CA THR A 62 3.19 -9.54 -1.00
C THR A 62 1.98 -9.72 -1.92
N PRO A 63 2.09 -10.51 -3.01
CA PRO A 63 0.92 -10.83 -3.84
C PRO A 63 -0.23 -11.38 -3.00
N GLU A 64 0.04 -12.26 -2.04
CA GLU A 64 -0.98 -12.96 -1.26
C GLU A 64 -1.78 -12.06 -0.30
N ASN A 65 -1.22 -10.92 0.12
CA ASN A 65 -1.91 -9.98 1.01
C ASN A 65 -2.35 -8.68 0.31
N ALA A 66 -1.89 -8.42 -0.92
CA ALA A 66 -2.22 -7.19 -1.65
C ALA A 66 -3.73 -7.02 -1.91
N GLY A 67 -4.49 -8.12 -1.97
CA GLY A 67 -5.93 -8.10 -2.23
C GLY A 67 -6.71 -7.38 -1.12
N GLU A 68 -6.33 -7.58 0.13
CA GLU A 68 -6.97 -6.93 1.28
C GLU A 68 -6.78 -5.41 1.25
N LEU A 69 -5.66 -4.93 0.70
CA LEU A 69 -5.42 -3.50 0.49
C LEU A 69 -6.30 -2.94 -0.63
N VAL A 70 -6.46 -3.70 -1.72
CA VAL A 70 -7.37 -3.33 -2.80
C VAL A 70 -8.81 -3.20 -2.28
N GLU A 71 -9.27 -4.19 -1.52
CA GLU A 71 -10.59 -4.17 -0.86
C GLU A 71 -10.72 -3.00 0.14
N ALA A 72 -9.63 -2.59 0.76
CA ALA A 72 -9.58 -1.44 1.66
C ALA A 72 -9.52 -0.08 0.92
N GLY A 73 -9.54 -0.06 -0.42
CA GLY A 73 -9.58 1.16 -1.22
C GLY A 73 -8.22 1.61 -1.77
N ALA A 74 -7.19 0.76 -1.75
CA ALA A 74 -5.91 1.08 -2.36
C ALA A 74 -6.01 1.18 -3.89
N SER A 75 -5.42 2.24 -4.44
CA SER A 75 -5.22 2.43 -5.87
C SER A 75 -3.96 1.72 -6.39
N GLY A 76 -3.13 1.17 -5.49
CA GLY A 76 -1.92 0.42 -5.81
C GLY A 76 -1.14 0.04 -4.57
N VAL A 77 0.00 -0.63 -4.77
CA VAL A 77 0.91 -1.04 -3.70
C VAL A 77 2.36 -0.74 -4.07
N ALA A 78 3.20 -0.56 -3.06
CA ALA A 78 4.65 -0.42 -3.18
C ALA A 78 5.35 -1.53 -2.40
N VAL A 79 6.38 -2.12 -3.01
CA VAL A 79 7.16 -3.24 -2.47
C VAL A 79 8.65 -3.03 -2.70
N ILE A 80 9.47 -3.59 -1.80
CA ILE A 80 10.94 -3.61 -1.91
C ILE A 80 11.41 -5.06 -1.94
N THR A 81 11.43 -5.72 -0.78
CA THR A 81 12.01 -7.07 -0.61
C THR A 81 11.35 -8.13 -1.48
N ASN A 82 10.03 -8.07 -1.67
CA ASN A 82 9.30 -9.06 -2.47
C ASN A 82 9.80 -9.16 -3.92
N ILE A 83 10.29 -8.05 -4.48
CA ILE A 83 10.86 -8.01 -5.84
C ILE A 83 12.39 -8.11 -5.78
N LEU A 84 13.05 -7.28 -4.97
CA LEU A 84 14.51 -7.15 -5.00
C LEU A 84 15.25 -8.36 -4.44
N ALA A 85 14.63 -9.14 -3.54
CA ALA A 85 15.20 -10.36 -3.00
C ALA A 85 14.72 -11.63 -3.70
N ALA A 86 13.88 -11.51 -4.74
CA ALA A 86 13.40 -12.66 -5.49
C ALA A 86 14.51 -13.24 -6.38
N PRO A 87 14.61 -14.57 -6.54
CA PRO A 87 15.53 -15.20 -7.49
C PRO A 87 15.31 -14.73 -8.94
N ASP A 88 14.06 -14.39 -9.29
CA ASP A 88 13.68 -13.78 -10.56
C ASP A 88 12.77 -12.56 -10.30
N PRO A 89 13.34 -11.34 -10.27
CA PRO A 89 12.58 -10.10 -10.05
C PRO A 89 11.52 -9.83 -11.12
N LYS A 90 11.74 -10.30 -12.36
CA LYS A 90 10.77 -10.13 -13.45
C LYS A 90 9.55 -11.00 -13.21
N ALA A 91 9.76 -12.28 -12.85
CA ALA A 91 8.67 -13.18 -12.51
C ALA A 91 7.90 -12.70 -11.26
N ALA A 92 8.59 -12.24 -10.22
CA ALA A 92 7.96 -11.69 -9.02
C ALA A 92 7.08 -10.46 -9.34
N SER A 93 7.59 -9.55 -10.15
CA SER A 93 6.85 -8.36 -10.60
C SER A 93 5.61 -8.73 -11.43
N ALA A 94 5.73 -9.72 -12.32
CA ALA A 94 4.61 -10.22 -13.12
C ALA A 94 3.52 -10.85 -12.25
N LYS A 95 3.91 -11.67 -11.27
CA LYS A 95 2.98 -12.29 -10.31
C LYS A 95 2.21 -11.24 -9.49
N LEU A 96 2.91 -10.22 -8.99
CA LEU A 96 2.28 -9.13 -8.23
C LEU A 96 1.27 -8.36 -9.11
N LYS A 97 1.66 -8.03 -10.35
CA LYS A 97 0.76 -7.36 -11.30
C LYS A 97 -0.49 -8.19 -11.58
N GLU A 98 -0.34 -9.47 -11.88
CA GLU A 98 -1.47 -10.37 -12.16
C GLU A 98 -2.41 -10.44 -10.96
N PHE A 99 -1.86 -10.58 -9.74
CA PHE A 99 -2.66 -10.62 -8.54
C PHE A 99 -3.48 -9.34 -8.35
N LEU A 100 -2.85 -8.16 -8.47
CA LEU A 100 -3.53 -6.87 -8.34
C LEU A 100 -4.65 -6.70 -9.38
N ILE A 101 -4.39 -7.05 -10.64
CA ILE A 101 -5.40 -7.01 -11.70
C ILE A 101 -6.58 -7.91 -11.34
N ASN A 102 -6.33 -9.12 -10.85
CA ASN A 102 -7.41 -10.04 -10.45
C ASN A 102 -8.19 -9.46 -9.25
N SER A 103 -7.53 -8.87 -8.26
CA SER A 103 -8.18 -8.26 -7.10
C SER A 103 -9.07 -7.07 -7.47
N TRP A 104 -8.70 -6.25 -8.46
CA TRP A 104 -9.56 -5.13 -8.91
C TRP A 104 -10.74 -5.57 -9.77
N ASN A 105 -10.71 -6.77 -10.35
CA ASN A 105 -11.78 -7.29 -11.21
C ASN A 105 -12.70 -8.31 -10.50
N ALA A 106 -12.42 -8.63 -9.23
CA ALA A 106 -13.23 -9.50 -8.39
C ALA A 106 -14.44 -8.76 -7.81
#